data_AF-Q1Q2T6-F1
#
_entry.id   AF-Q1Q2T6-F1
#
_cell.length_a   1.000
_cell.length_b   1.000
_cell.length_c   1.000
_cell.angle_alpha   90.00
_cell.angle_beta   90.00
_cell.angle_gamma   90.00
#
_symmetry.space_group_name_H-M   'P 1'
#
loop_
_entity.id
_entity.type
_entity.pdbx_description
1 polymer ?
#
loop_
_entity_poly.entity_id
_entity_poly.type
_entity_poly.pdbx_seq_one_letter_code
_entity_poly.pdbx_strand_id
1 'polypeptide(L)'
;MFLSKGENAINGFRNHDLRKWLYRESEQSGKDQQKKYSGRTTRRIKMLRAHGLIRKVPRANRYVLTEKGQKFSCSLMTASALDIKALTEMAA
;
A
#
# COMPACT_ATOMS: atom_id res chain seq x y z
N MET A 1 -3.70 7.31 0.13
CA MET A 1 -2.69 6.24 0.27
C MET A 1 -3.35 4.85 0.22
N PHE A 2 -2.77 3.83 -0.43
CA PHE A 2 -3.39 2.49 -0.59
C PHE A 2 -3.63 1.76 0.73
N LEU A 3 -2.65 1.80 1.64
CA LEU A 3 -2.69 1.08 2.91
C LEU A 3 -3.77 1.63 3.86
N SER A 4 -4.06 2.93 3.78
CA SER A 4 -5.05 3.63 4.61
C SER A 4 -6.47 3.59 4.06
N LYS A 5 -6.69 3.01 2.86
CA LYS A 5 -8.05 2.78 2.38
C LYS A 5 -8.75 1.87 3.38
N GLY A 6 -9.93 2.26 3.88
CA GLY A 6 -10.63 1.55 4.97
C GLY A 6 -10.74 0.05 4.72
N GLU A 7 -11.05 -0.36 3.49
CA GLU A 7 -11.10 -1.76 3.07
C GLU A 7 -9.79 -2.52 3.34
N ASN A 8 -8.63 -1.93 2.98
CA ASN A 8 -7.31 -2.54 3.17
C ASN A 8 -6.83 -2.47 4.62
N ALA A 9 -7.24 -1.44 5.35
CA ALA A 9 -6.92 -1.29 6.77
C ALA A 9 -7.67 -2.33 7.62
N ILE A 10 -8.93 -2.63 7.26
CA ILE A 10 -9.79 -3.58 7.96
C ILE A 10 -9.52 -5.02 7.50
N ASN A 11 -9.57 -5.26 6.19
CA ASN A 11 -9.53 -6.63 5.64
C ASN A 11 -8.12 -7.09 5.28
N GLY A 12 -7.15 -6.18 5.20
CA GLY A 12 -5.85 -6.44 4.61
C GLY A 12 -5.88 -6.47 3.07
N PHE A 13 -4.73 -6.75 2.47
CA PHE A 13 -4.55 -6.79 1.02
C PHE A 13 -3.67 -7.97 0.59
N ARG A 14 -3.79 -8.38 -0.68
CA ARG A 14 -2.93 -9.39 -1.31
C ARG A 14 -1.93 -8.73 -2.26
N ASN A 15 -0.94 -9.50 -2.74
CA ASN A 15 -0.01 -9.01 -3.77
C ASN A 15 -0.77 -8.48 -4.99
N HIS A 16 -1.75 -9.24 -5.48
CA HIS A 16 -2.61 -8.85 -6.59
C HIS A 16 -3.23 -7.45 -6.39
N ASP A 17 -3.79 -7.19 -5.21
CA ASP A 17 -4.51 -5.95 -4.93
C ASP A 17 -3.56 -4.74 -4.95
N LEU A 18 -2.38 -4.89 -4.34
CA LEU A 18 -1.33 -3.86 -4.37
C LEU A 18 -0.73 -3.70 -5.77
N ARG A 19 -0.56 -4.79 -6.52
CA ARG A 19 -0.05 -4.78 -7.90
C ARG A 19 -1.01 -4.01 -8.81
N LYS A 20 -2.31 -4.29 -8.72
CA LYS A 20 -3.36 -3.58 -9.48
C LYS A 20 -3.36 -2.08 -9.17
N TRP A 21 -3.09 -1.70 -7.93
CA TRP A 21 -3.00 -0.29 -7.55
C TRP A 21 -1.72 0.41 -8.07
N LEU A 22 -0.57 -0.26 -8.00
CA LEU A 22 0.73 0.31 -8.43
C LEU A 22 0.97 0.25 -9.94
N TYR A 23 0.41 -0.75 -10.61
CA TYR A 23 0.66 -1.09 -12.02
C TYR A 23 -0.66 -1.43 -12.69
N ARG A 24 -1.44 -0.41 -13.08
CA ARG A 24 -2.77 -0.61 -13.66
C ARG A 24 -2.70 -1.41 -14.96
N GLU A 25 -1.66 -1.18 -15.74
CA GLU A 25 -1.34 -1.84 -17.00
C GLU A 25 -0.95 -3.32 -16.84
N SER A 26 -0.66 -3.76 -15.61
CA SER A 26 -0.20 -5.14 -15.38
C SER A 26 -1.26 -6.18 -15.75
N GLU A 27 -2.55 -5.89 -15.61
CA GLU A 27 -3.62 -6.82 -16.00
C GLU A 27 -3.72 -7.00 -17.52
N GLN A 28 -3.36 -5.99 -18.31
CA GLN A 28 -3.36 -6.05 -19.77
C GLN A 28 -2.01 -6.52 -20.36
N SER A 29 -0.99 -6.66 -19.51
CA SER A 29 0.35 -7.06 -19.93
C SER A 29 0.44 -8.57 -20.21
N GLY A 30 1.34 -8.97 -21.11
CA GLY A 30 1.69 -10.38 -21.31
C GLY A 30 2.21 -11.05 -20.03
N LYS A 31 2.10 -12.39 -19.98
CA LYS A 31 2.41 -13.22 -18.79
C LYS A 31 3.78 -12.94 -18.17
N ASP A 32 4.81 -12.73 -18.99
CA ASP A 32 6.16 -12.47 -18.50
C ASP A 32 6.28 -11.14 -17.76
N GLN A 33 5.62 -10.12 -18.29
CA GLN A 33 5.61 -8.79 -17.70
C GLN A 33 4.76 -8.78 -16.42
N GLN A 34 3.65 -9.51 -16.39
CA GLN A 34 2.89 -9.76 -15.16
C GLN A 34 3.73 -10.40 -14.05
N LYS A 35 4.54 -11.41 -14.40
CA LYS A 35 5.46 -12.06 -13.45
C LYS A 35 6.49 -11.07 -12.89
N LYS A 36 7.05 -10.20 -13.74
CA LYS A 36 7.97 -9.13 -13.31
C LYS A 36 7.29 -8.16 -12.33
N TYR A 37 6.07 -7.70 -12.62
CA TYR A 37 5.32 -6.83 -11.72
C TYR A 37 4.98 -7.52 -10.39
N SER A 38 4.57 -8.80 -10.43
CA SER A 38 4.31 -9.60 -9.22
C SER A 38 5.54 -9.72 -8.33
N GLY A 39 6.72 -9.97 -8.93
CA GLY A 39 8.00 -10.00 -8.23
C GLY A 39 8.37 -8.65 -7.59
N ARG A 40 8.22 -7.55 -8.34
CA ARG A 40 8.44 -6.18 -7.83
C ARG A 40 7.52 -5.87 -6.65
N THR A 41 6.24 -6.21 -6.76
CA THR A 41 5.26 -6.02 -5.67
C THR A 41 5.60 -6.87 -4.45
N THR A 42 6.03 -8.13 -4.63
CA THR A 42 6.47 -8.99 -3.53
C THR A 42 7.66 -8.38 -2.79
N ARG A 43 8.64 -7.83 -3.52
CA ARG A 43 9.80 -7.15 -2.92
C ARG A 43 9.37 -5.96 -2.05
N ARG A 44 8.44 -5.12 -2.53
CA ARG A 44 7.90 -4.00 -1.73
C ARG A 44 7.19 -4.47 -0.47
N ILE A 45 6.35 -5.50 -0.57
CA ILE A 45 5.69 -6.12 0.59
C ILE A 45 6.75 -6.63 1.59
N LYS A 46 7.82 -7.26 1.12
CA LYS A 46 8.92 -7.72 1.98
C LYS A 46 9.59 -6.57 2.72
N MET A 47 9.84 -5.43 2.08
CA MET A 47 10.40 -4.25 2.75
C MET A 47 9.44 -3.71 3.83
N LEU A 48 8.15 -3.56 3.52
CA LEU A 48 7.15 -3.11 4.51
C LEU A 48 7.08 -4.06 5.72
N ARG A 49 7.22 -5.38 5.48
CA ARG A 49 7.31 -6.39 6.54
C ARG A 49 8.57 -6.25 7.38
N ALA A 50 9.73 -6.06 6.74
CA ALA A 50 11.00 -5.89 7.42
C ALA A 50 10.99 -4.66 8.35
N HIS A 51 10.32 -3.57 7.94
CA HIS A 51 10.13 -2.39 8.78
C HIS A 51 9.01 -2.53 9.83
N GLY A 52 8.32 -3.68 9.85
CA GLY A 52 7.24 -3.98 10.80
C GLY A 52 5.96 -3.20 10.56
N LEU A 53 5.74 -2.64 9.38
CA LEU A 53 4.54 -1.86 9.03
C LEU A 53 3.36 -2.76 8.68
N ILE A 54 3.64 -3.95 8.14
CA ILE A 54 2.63 -4.96 7.81
C ILE A 54 3.07 -6.32 8.31
N ARG A 55 2.10 -7.21 8.56
CA ARG A 55 2.34 -8.63 8.86
C ARG A 55 1.57 -9.53 7.91
N LYS A 56 2.08 -10.74 7.67
CA LYS A 56 1.39 -11.77 6.88
C LYS A 56 0.37 -12.47 7.78
N VAL A 57 -0.83 -12.73 7.26
CA VAL A 57 -1.83 -13.56 7.93
C VAL A 57 -1.44 -15.04 7.74
N PRO A 58 -1.39 -15.85 8.82
CA PRO A 58 -1.11 -17.28 8.70
C PRO A 58 -2.09 -17.97 7.74
N ARG A 59 -1.60 -18.94 6.96
CA ARG A 59 -2.40 -19.74 6.02
C ARG A 59 -3.14 -18.94 4.92
N ALA A 60 -2.82 -17.65 4.74
CA ALA A 60 -3.40 -16.81 3.70
C ALA A 60 -2.33 -16.00 2.95
N ASN A 61 -2.60 -15.66 1.69
CA ASN A 61 -1.76 -14.73 0.90
C ASN A 61 -2.10 -13.25 1.18
N ARG A 62 -2.51 -12.97 2.42
CA ARG A 62 -3.05 -11.69 2.88
C ARG A 62 -2.08 -11.03 3.84
N TYR A 63 -1.98 -9.71 3.73
CA TYR A 63 -1.16 -8.85 4.57
C TYR A 63 -2.04 -7.80 5.23
N VAL A 64 -1.81 -7.54 6.51
CA VAL A 64 -2.56 -6.54 7.30
C VAL A 64 -1.59 -5.55 7.92
N LEU A 65 -2.05 -4.33 8.18
CA LEU A 65 -1.27 -3.35 8.92
C LEU A 65 -1.03 -3.83 10.36
N THR A 66 0.14 -3.53 10.88
CA THR A 66 0.43 -3.59 12.32
C THR A 66 -0.01 -2.29 12.98
N GLU A 67 -0.04 -2.22 14.31
CA GLU A 67 -0.27 -0.96 15.02
C GLU A 67 0.75 0.13 14.62
N LYS A 68 2.02 -0.25 14.46
CA LYS A 68 3.07 0.64 13.94
C LYS A 68 2.72 1.14 12.53
N GLY A 69 2.26 0.23 11.66
CA GLY A 69 1.82 0.58 10.31
C GLY A 69 0.62 1.51 10.27
N GLN A 70 -0.36 1.30 11.16
CA GLN A 70 -1.52 2.18 11.29
C GLN A 70 -1.12 3.58 11.74
N LYS A 71 -0.30 3.70 12.79
CA LYS A 71 0.22 4.99 13.28
C LYS A 71 0.99 5.71 12.17
N PHE A 72 1.94 5.03 11.53
CA PHE A 72 2.72 5.59 10.43
C PHE A 72 1.84 6.06 9.27
N SER A 73 0.85 5.24 8.89
CA SER A 73 -0.06 5.57 7.82
C SER A 73 -0.95 6.77 8.16
N CYS A 74 -1.39 6.90 9.41
CA CYS A 74 -2.16 8.04 9.88
C CYS A 74 -1.31 9.31 9.84
N SER A 75 -0.09 9.27 10.40
CA SER A 75 0.84 10.41 10.36
C SER A 75 1.13 10.89 8.94
N LEU A 76 1.31 9.97 7.98
CA LEU A 76 1.53 10.33 6.58
C LEU A 76 0.30 11.01 5.95
N MET A 77 -0.90 10.51 6.24
CA MET A 77 -2.15 11.12 5.77
C MET A 77 -2.34 12.52 6.37
N THR A 78 -2.14 12.68 7.68
CA THR A 78 -2.22 13.98 8.36
C THR A 78 -1.22 14.97 7.80
N ALA A 79 0.04 14.56 7.62
CA ALA A 79 1.07 15.41 7.02
C ALA A 79 0.67 15.87 5.61
N SER A 80 0.16 14.95 4.76
CA SER A 80 -0.30 15.31 3.42
C SER A 80 -1.50 16.26 3.40
N ALA A 81 -2.42 16.13 4.36
CA ALA A 81 -3.60 16.99 4.45
C ALA A 81 -3.24 18.41 4.92
N LEU A 82 -2.29 18.52 5.85
CA LEU A 82 -1.77 19.82 6.31
C LEU A 82 -1.07 20.58 5.17
N ASP A 83 -0.29 19.86 4.37
CA ASP A 83 0.41 20.45 3.22
C ASP A 83 -0.58 20.97 2.16
N ILE A 84 -1.63 20.20 1.85
CA ILE A 84 -2.72 20.65 0.96
C ILE A 84 -3.41 21.89 1.53
N LYS A 85 -3.68 21.91 2.84
CA LYS A 85 -4.31 23.06 3.49
C LYS A 85 -3.44 24.33 3.35
N ALA A 86 -2.14 24.21 3.59
CA ALA A 86 -1.20 25.32 3.40
C ALA A 86 -1.17 25.81 1.94
N LEU A 87 -1.16 24.89 0.97
CA LEU A 87 -1.26 25.23 -0.45
C LEU A 87 -2.55 25.97 -0.80
N THR A 88 -3.69 25.56 -0.23
CA THR A 88 -4.97 26.23 -0.46
C THR A 88 -5.04 27.61 0.20
N GLU A 89 -4.44 27.80 1.37
CA GLU A 89 -4.37 29.11 2.04
C GLU A 89 -3.48 30.11 1.28
N MET A 90 -2.42 29.64 0.60
CA MET A 90 -1.58 30.51 -0.25
C MET A 90 -2.21 30.86 -1.60
N ALA A 91 -3.18 30.07 -2.06
CA ALA A 91 -3.85 30.26 -3.34
C ALA A 91 -5.13 31.10 -3.24
N ALA A 92 -5.61 31.35 -2.02
CA ALA A 92 -6.74 32.22 -1.71
C ALA A 92 -6.27 33.66 -1.43
#